data_AF-A0A497A2A6-F1
#
_entry.id   AF-A0A497A2A6-F1
#
_cell.length_a   1.000
_cell.length_b   1.000
_cell.length_c   1.000
_cell.angle_alpha   90.00
_cell.angle_beta   90.00
_cell.angle_gamma   90.00
#
_symmetry.space_group_name_H-M   'P 1'
#
loop_
_entity.id
_entity.type
_entity.pdbx_description
1 polymer ?
#
loop_
_entity_poly.entity_id
_entity_poly.type
_entity_poly.pdbx_seq_one_letter_code
_entity_poly.pdbx_strand_id
1 'polypeptide(L)'
;MTTKQQAKKWGALIEPFLEDGAKIMLLMFLSLAMLLFLIHTALALSHRYPLDYGEAPLVDQAMRLAAGQSIYRPDLSSPPYTISNYPPLYPLSMTPFVRLFGPNFWAGRAISLLCTLASGAFLALIVYTYSQDRTAAVITGMLFLAIPYVVGGSPLARVDMLALALSTAGLYVLARWPTIRRGM
;
A
#
# COMPACT_ATOMS: atom_id res chain seq x y z
N MET A 1 0.67 33.76 44.85
CA MET A 1 1.27 33.32 43.57
C MET A 1 0.72 34.21 42.47
N THR A 2 1.56 34.74 41.59
CA THR A 2 1.09 35.56 40.46
C THR A 2 0.41 34.66 39.41
N THR A 3 -0.52 35.22 38.63
CA THR A 3 -1.27 34.49 37.57
C THR A 3 -0.34 33.76 36.59
N LYS A 4 0.83 34.33 36.32
CA LYS A 4 1.91 33.72 35.51
C LYS A 4 2.56 32.50 36.17
N GLN A 5 2.72 32.49 37.49
CA GLN A 5 3.23 31.34 38.25
C GLN A 5 2.22 30.19 38.29
N GLN A 6 0.92 30.49 38.38
CA GLN A 6 -0.14 29.48 38.28
C GLN A 6 -0.19 28.86 36.89
N ALA A 7 -0.17 29.66 35.82
CA ALA A 7 -0.16 29.15 34.44
C ALA A 7 1.04 28.24 34.16
N LYS A 8 2.23 28.61 34.64
CA LYS A 8 3.45 27.79 34.51
C LYS A 8 3.35 26.46 35.28
N LYS A 9 2.70 26.48 36.45
CA LYS A 9 2.49 25.28 37.29
C LYS A 9 1.48 24.31 36.64
N TRP A 10 0.40 24.84 36.05
CA TRP A 10 -0.57 24.05 35.30
C TRP A 10 0.02 23.49 34.00
N GLY A 11 0.82 24.29 33.28
CA GLY A 11 1.54 23.84 32.09
C GLY A 11 2.42 22.63 32.39
N ALA A 12 3.27 22.71 33.42
CA ALA A 12 4.16 21.61 33.82
C ALA A 12 3.42 20.35 34.34
N LEU A 13 2.19 20.51 34.83
CA LEU A 13 1.33 19.40 35.26
C LEU A 13 0.65 18.69 34.09
N ILE A 14 0.37 19.39 32.99
CA ILE A 14 -0.43 18.89 31.86
C ILE A 14 0.46 18.46 30.68
N GLU A 15 1.61 19.11 30.49
CA GLU A 15 2.61 18.81 29.43
C GLU A 15 2.90 17.31 29.26
N PRO A 16 3.16 16.54 30.35
CA PRO A 16 3.45 15.12 30.24
C PRO A 16 2.26 14.30 29.72
N PHE A 17 1.03 14.72 30.01
CA PHE A 17 -0.19 14.03 29.61
C PHE A 17 -0.68 14.44 28.22
N LEU A 18 -0.27 15.61 27.71
CA LEU A 18 -0.66 16.06 26.37
C LEU A 18 0.01 15.22 25.28
N GLU A 19 1.29 14.92 25.43
CA GLU A 19 2.03 14.13 24.45
C GLU A 19 1.50 12.69 24.40
N ASP A 20 1.38 12.04 25.57
CA ASP A 20 0.86 10.68 25.65
C ASP A 20 -0.62 10.61 25.27
N GLY A 21 -1.43 11.60 25.66
CA GLY A 21 -2.83 11.72 25.27
C GLY A 21 -3.00 11.87 23.75
N ALA A 22 -2.18 12.71 23.11
CA ALA A 22 -2.19 12.89 21.66
C ALA A 22 -1.75 11.61 20.93
N LYS A 23 -0.71 10.93 21.41
CA LYS A 23 -0.26 9.63 20.87
C LYS A 23 -1.36 8.56 20.98
N ILE A 24 -1.99 8.43 22.14
CA ILE A 24 -3.09 7.47 22.36
C ILE A 24 -4.26 7.78 21.43
N MET A 25 -4.65 9.05 21.34
CA MET A 25 -5.74 9.48 20.46
C MET A 25 -5.43 9.18 18.99
N LEU A 26 -4.22 9.51 18.53
CA LEU A 26 -3.78 9.21 17.18
C LEU A 26 -3.80 7.70 16.89
N LEU A 27 -3.24 6.88 17.79
CA LEU A 27 -3.24 5.43 17.65
C LEU A 27 -4.65 4.84 17.66
N MET A 28 -5.57 5.40 18.45
CA MET A 28 -6.98 5.00 18.46
C MET A 28 -7.64 5.26 17.10
N PHE A 29 -7.49 6.46 16.55
CA PHE A 29 -8.05 6.80 15.23
C PHE A 29 -7.42 5.99 14.10
N LEU A 30 -6.10 5.79 14.15
CA LEU A 30 -5.41 4.94 13.19
C LEU A 30 -5.84 3.48 13.30
N SER A 31 -6.10 2.97 14.51
CA SER A 31 -6.60 1.60 14.71
C SER A 31 -8.01 1.44 14.15
N LEU A 32 -8.87 2.46 14.33
CA LEU A 32 -10.20 2.50 13.71
C LEU A 32 -10.10 2.55 12.18
N ALA A 33 -9.22 3.41 11.64
CA ALA A 33 -8.99 3.48 10.19
C ALA A 33 -8.48 2.15 9.63
N MET A 34 -7.59 1.45 10.35
CA MET A 34 -7.12 0.12 10.00
C MET A 34 -8.25 -0.92 9.99
N LEU A 35 -9.13 -0.89 10.99
CA LEU A 35 -10.30 -1.77 11.02
C LEU A 35 -11.19 -1.53 9.79
N LEU A 36 -11.49 -0.26 9.48
CA LEU A 36 -12.30 0.11 8.32
C LEU A 36 -11.62 -0.30 7.00
N PHE A 37 -10.31 -0.11 6.88
CA PHE A 37 -9.51 -0.54 5.74
C PHE A 37 -9.58 -2.06 5.54
N LEU A 38 -9.42 -2.84 6.61
CA LEU A 38 -9.49 -4.30 6.55
C LEU A 38 -10.89 -4.80 6.16
N ILE A 39 -11.94 -4.19 6.72
CA ILE A 39 -13.33 -4.51 6.33
C ILE A 39 -13.55 -4.17 4.86
N HIS A 40 -13.14 -2.98 4.42
CA HIS A 40 -13.29 -2.53 3.04
C HIS A 40 -12.59 -3.46 2.05
N THR A 41 -11.33 -3.81 2.31
CA THR A 41 -10.53 -4.68 1.44
C THR A 41 -11.00 -6.12 1.47
N ALA A 42 -11.50 -6.64 2.60
CA ALA A 42 -12.13 -7.95 2.68
C ALA A 42 -13.41 -8.04 1.85
N LEU A 43 -14.29 -7.03 1.94
CA LEU A 43 -15.50 -6.95 1.13
C LEU A 43 -15.14 -6.88 -0.36
N ALA A 44 -14.18 -6.04 -0.74
CA ALA A 44 -13.71 -5.93 -2.11
C ALA A 44 -13.11 -7.24 -2.64
N LEU A 45 -12.32 -7.95 -1.83
CA LEU A 45 -11.71 -9.23 -2.21
C LEU A 45 -12.76 -10.32 -2.45
N SER A 46 -13.84 -10.32 -1.67
CA SER A 46 -14.97 -11.25 -1.84
C SER A 46 -15.91 -10.90 -2.99
N HIS A 47 -15.87 -9.66 -3.49
CA HIS A 47 -16.78 -9.20 -4.53
C HIS A 47 -16.43 -9.81 -5.90
N ARG A 48 -17.39 -10.44 -6.57
CA ARG A 48 -17.14 -11.21 -7.81
C ARG A 48 -17.01 -10.35 -9.07
N TYR A 49 -17.55 -9.14 -9.09
CA TYR A 49 -17.59 -8.28 -10.28
C TYR A 49 -16.48 -7.23 -10.24
N PRO A 50 -16.11 -6.60 -11.38
CA PRO A 50 -15.13 -5.53 -11.38
C PRO A 50 -15.64 -4.35 -10.53
N LEU A 51 -14.77 -3.85 -9.67
CA LEU A 51 -14.94 -2.62 -8.91
C LEU A 51 -14.50 -1.41 -9.72
N ASP A 52 -13.57 -1.62 -10.66
CA ASP A 52 -13.04 -0.60 -11.55
C ASP A 52 -12.91 -1.14 -12.99
N TYR A 53 -13.10 -0.26 -13.97
CA TYR A 53 -13.01 -0.61 -15.39
C TYR A 53 -11.62 -1.15 -15.76
N GLY A 54 -10.58 -0.70 -15.03
CA GLY A 54 -9.19 -1.05 -15.25
C GLY A 54 -8.78 -2.43 -14.75
N GLU A 55 -9.64 -3.16 -14.03
CA GLU A 55 -9.34 -4.51 -13.56
C GLU A 55 -9.48 -5.56 -14.68
N ALA A 56 -10.55 -5.47 -15.49
CA ALA A 56 -10.83 -6.45 -16.53
C ALA A 56 -9.72 -6.56 -17.60
N PRO A 57 -9.12 -5.44 -18.09
CA PRO A 57 -7.96 -5.52 -18.98
C PRO A 57 -6.75 -6.25 -18.39
N LEU A 58 -6.52 -6.15 -17.08
CA LEU A 58 -5.41 -6.84 -16.42
C LEU A 58 -5.68 -8.34 -16.25
N VAL A 59 -6.93 -8.73 -16.01
CA VAL A 59 -7.35 -10.13 -16.04
C VAL A 59 -7.20 -10.73 -17.44
N ASP A 60 -7.59 -10.01 -18.50
CA ASP A 60 -7.37 -10.44 -19.90
C ASP A 60 -5.87 -10.64 -20.20
N GLN A 61 -5.04 -9.68 -19.81
CA GLN A 61 -3.59 -9.79 -19.97
C GLN A 61 -3.02 -11.03 -19.24
N ALA A 62 -3.50 -11.30 -18.02
CA ALA A 62 -3.12 -12.50 -17.27
C ALA A 62 -3.59 -13.79 -17.96
N MET A 63 -4.78 -13.82 -18.55
CA MET A 63 -5.28 -14.96 -19.35
C MET A 63 -4.42 -15.21 -20.59
N ARG A 64 -4.03 -14.15 -21.29
CA ARG A 64 -3.14 -14.25 -22.47
C ARG A 64 -1.77 -14.79 -22.07
N LEU A 65 -1.18 -14.26 -21.01
CA LEU A 65 0.07 -14.78 -20.45
C LEU A 65 -0.06 -16.25 -20.01
N ALA A 66 -1.19 -16.61 -19.38
CA ALA A 66 -1.48 -18.00 -19.01
C ALA A 66 -1.49 -18.94 -20.22
N ALA A 67 -1.97 -18.46 -21.38
CA ALA A 67 -1.98 -19.18 -22.65
C ALA A 67 -0.67 -19.07 -23.45
N GLY A 68 0.39 -18.44 -22.90
CA GLY A 68 1.67 -18.24 -23.60
C GLY A 68 1.61 -17.18 -24.71
N GLN A 69 0.60 -16.33 -24.71
CA GLN A 69 0.42 -15.26 -25.69
C GLN A 69 1.05 -13.95 -25.18
N SER A 70 1.67 -13.18 -26.09
CA SER A 70 2.16 -11.83 -25.77
C SER A 70 1.00 -10.93 -25.36
N ILE A 71 1.21 -10.05 -24.38
CA ILE A 71 0.26 -8.98 -24.00
C ILE A 71 0.38 -7.76 -24.91
N TYR A 72 1.59 -7.49 -25.42
CA TYR A 72 1.87 -6.38 -26.31
C TYR A 72 1.50 -6.75 -27.75
N ARG A 73 0.67 -5.92 -28.37
CA ARG A 73 0.28 -6.08 -29.78
C ARG A 73 1.07 -5.08 -30.63
N PRO A 74 1.65 -5.51 -31.75
CA PRO A 74 2.35 -4.60 -32.66
C PRO A 74 1.39 -3.82 -33.57
N ASP A 75 0.17 -4.32 -33.76
CA ASP A 75 -0.83 -3.75 -34.66
C ASP A 75 -2.18 -3.57 -33.96
N LEU A 76 -2.81 -2.42 -34.21
CA LEU A 76 -4.10 -1.98 -33.68
C LEU A 76 -5.11 -1.65 -34.79
N SER A 77 -4.82 -1.93 -36.07
CA SER A 77 -5.76 -1.70 -37.16
C SER A 77 -6.89 -2.74 -37.23
N SER A 78 -6.88 -3.74 -36.35
CA SER A 78 -7.89 -4.80 -36.29
C SER A 78 -8.32 -5.11 -34.84
N PRO A 79 -9.54 -5.65 -34.64
CA PRO A 79 -10.04 -6.02 -33.32
C PRO A 79 -9.14 -7.03 -32.56
N PRO A 80 -9.24 -7.14 -31.22
CA PRO A 80 -10.11 -6.39 -30.30
C PRO A 80 -9.63 -4.97 -29.88
N TYR A 81 -8.71 -4.30 -30.60
CA TYR A 81 -8.28 -2.93 -30.30
C TYR A 81 -7.79 -2.70 -28.84
N THR A 82 -7.23 -3.73 -28.22
CA THR A 82 -6.74 -3.68 -26.84
C THR A 82 -5.28 -3.22 -26.76
N ILE A 83 -4.97 -2.37 -25.77
CA ILE A 83 -3.63 -1.87 -25.50
C ILE A 83 -3.18 -2.37 -24.13
N SER A 84 -1.95 -2.86 -24.03
CA SER A 84 -1.27 -3.17 -22.76
C SER A 84 -0.24 -2.10 -22.48
N ASN A 85 -0.56 -1.18 -21.57
CA ASN A 85 0.25 0.01 -21.26
C ASN A 85 1.17 -0.19 -20.04
N TYR A 86 1.08 -1.32 -19.35
CA TYR A 86 1.86 -1.61 -18.14
C TYR A 86 2.93 -2.69 -18.38
N PRO A 87 3.99 -2.72 -17.54
CA PRO A 87 4.94 -3.84 -17.50
C PRO A 87 4.25 -5.16 -17.16
N PRO A 88 4.81 -6.32 -17.58
CA PRO A 88 4.11 -7.60 -17.50
C PRO A 88 4.07 -8.18 -16.08
N LEU A 89 4.83 -7.64 -15.13
CA LEU A 89 5.04 -8.29 -13.83
C LEU A 89 3.74 -8.48 -13.04
N TYR A 90 2.85 -7.49 -13.03
CA TYR A 90 1.57 -7.59 -12.34
C TYR A 90 0.61 -8.61 -12.99
N PRO A 91 0.29 -8.56 -14.30
CA PRO A 91 -0.54 -9.59 -14.91
C PRO A 91 0.13 -10.99 -14.89
N LEU A 92 1.47 -11.04 -14.91
CA LEU A 92 2.21 -12.30 -14.75
C LEU A 92 2.00 -12.92 -13.37
N SER A 93 1.99 -12.14 -12.28
CA SER A 93 1.76 -12.67 -10.94
C SER A 93 0.33 -13.20 -10.74
N MET A 94 -0.63 -12.74 -11.54
CA MET A 94 -2.01 -13.26 -11.57
C MET A 94 -2.13 -14.59 -12.33
N THR A 95 -1.17 -14.93 -13.20
CA THR A 95 -1.23 -16.07 -14.13
C THR A 95 -1.47 -17.43 -13.45
N PRO A 96 -0.79 -17.79 -12.33
CA PRO A 96 -1.03 -19.07 -11.65
C PRO A 96 -2.48 -19.24 -11.19
N PHE A 97 -3.09 -18.16 -10.69
CA PHE A 97 -4.46 -18.17 -10.20
C PHE A 97 -5.45 -18.27 -11.36
N VAL A 98 -5.20 -17.57 -12.47
CA VAL A 98 -6.03 -17.68 -13.67
C VAL A 98 -5.99 -19.09 -14.25
N ARG A 99 -4.82 -19.76 -14.25
CA ARG A 99 -4.71 -21.15 -14.70
C ARG A 99 -5.49 -22.14 -13.83
N LEU A 100 -5.51 -21.93 -12.51
CA LEU A 100 -6.13 -22.84 -11.55
C LEU A 100 -7.63 -22.61 -11.38
N PHE A 101 -8.07 -21.35 -11.40
CA PHE A 101 -9.43 -20.95 -11.03
C PHE A 101 -10.21 -20.30 -12.17
N GLY A 102 -9.60 -20.15 -13.35
CA GLY A 102 -10.17 -19.38 -14.46
C GLY A 102 -10.11 -17.86 -14.23
N PRO A 103 -10.77 -17.07 -15.08
CA PRO A 103 -10.78 -15.61 -14.97
C PRO A 103 -11.37 -15.16 -13.63
N ASN A 104 -10.60 -14.38 -12.86
CA ASN A 104 -11.01 -13.94 -11.53
C ASN A 104 -10.37 -12.59 -11.17
N PHE A 105 -11.08 -11.80 -10.35
CA PHE A 105 -10.57 -10.52 -9.86
C PHE A 105 -9.85 -10.65 -8.51
N TRP A 106 -10.30 -11.59 -7.66
CA TRP A 106 -9.81 -11.72 -6.29
C TRP A 106 -8.29 -11.93 -6.21
N ALA A 107 -7.67 -12.63 -7.17
CA ALA A 107 -6.23 -12.85 -7.15
C ALA A 107 -5.45 -11.54 -7.29
N GLY A 108 -5.86 -10.68 -8.24
CA GLY A 108 -5.26 -9.36 -8.40
C GLY A 108 -5.47 -8.49 -7.16
N ARG A 109 -6.69 -8.48 -6.60
CA ARG A 109 -6.99 -7.72 -5.37
C ARG A 109 -6.17 -8.19 -4.17
N ALA A 110 -5.99 -9.51 -4.03
CA ALA A 110 -5.14 -10.10 -3.00
C ALA A 110 -3.68 -9.65 -3.15
N ILE A 111 -3.15 -9.66 -4.39
CA ILE A 111 -1.80 -9.19 -4.69
C ILE A 111 -1.67 -7.70 -4.35
N SER A 112 -2.60 -6.85 -4.78
CA SER A 112 -2.62 -5.42 -4.45
C SER A 112 -2.66 -5.18 -2.94
N LEU A 113 -3.50 -5.90 -2.21
CA LEU A 113 -3.60 -5.79 -0.74
C LEU A 113 -2.27 -6.16 -0.07
N LEU A 114 -1.66 -7.29 -0.45
CA LEU A 114 -0.37 -7.72 0.08
C LEU A 114 0.73 -6.69 -0.21
N CYS A 115 0.74 -6.13 -1.42
CA CYS A 115 1.70 -5.08 -1.81
C CYS A 115 1.45 -3.77 -1.05
N THR A 116 0.19 -3.43 -0.76
CA THR A 116 -0.17 -2.26 0.05
C THR A 116 0.36 -2.42 1.48
N LEU A 117 0.12 -3.57 2.10
CA LEU A 117 0.63 -3.89 3.44
C LEU A 117 2.16 -3.90 3.47
N ALA A 118 2.79 -4.48 2.45
CA ALA A 118 4.25 -4.46 2.30
C ALA A 118 4.79 -3.03 2.19
N SER A 119 4.13 -2.15 1.42
CA SER A 119 4.52 -0.74 1.30
C SER A 119 4.47 -0.03 2.65
N GLY A 120 3.38 -0.20 3.41
CA GLY A 120 3.26 0.33 4.76
C GLY A 120 4.34 -0.20 5.72
N ALA A 121 4.66 -1.49 5.62
CA ALA A 121 5.74 -2.11 6.40
C ALA A 121 7.12 -1.56 6.03
N PHE A 122 7.45 -1.41 4.75
CA PHE A 122 8.73 -0.84 4.32
C PHE A 122 8.88 0.63 4.76
N LEU A 123 7.81 1.43 4.67
CA LEU A 123 7.80 2.80 5.19
C LEU A 123 8.04 2.85 6.71
N ALA A 124 7.36 1.98 7.47
CA ALA A 124 7.59 1.85 8.90
C ALA A 124 9.05 1.45 9.22
N LEU A 125 9.60 0.50 8.47
CA LEU A 125 10.99 0.03 8.63
C LEU A 125 12.02 1.11 8.27
N ILE A 126 11.75 1.93 7.24
CA ILE A 126 12.59 3.10 6.90
C ILE A 126 12.62 4.07 8.09
N VAL A 127 11.46 4.45 8.62
CA VAL A 127 11.39 5.37 9.77
C VAL A 127 12.09 4.78 10.97
N TYR A 128 11.84 3.51 11.30
CA TYR A 128 12.52 2.83 12.41
C TYR A 128 14.03 2.81 12.25
N THR A 129 14.54 2.64 11.02
CA THR A 129 15.99 2.59 10.76
C THR A 129 16.68 3.88 11.21
N TYR A 130 16.07 5.04 10.99
CA TYR A 130 16.64 6.34 11.37
C TYR A 130 16.28 6.80 12.78
N SER A 131 15.05 6.55 13.24
CA SER A 131 14.57 7.06 14.53
C SER A 131 14.86 6.12 15.69
N GLN A 132 14.98 4.81 15.43
CA GLN A 132 14.93 3.74 16.46
C GLN A 132 13.67 3.76 17.34
N ASP A 133 12.63 4.51 16.93
CA ASP A 133 11.36 4.66 17.63
C ASP A 133 10.29 3.77 16.98
N ARG A 134 9.83 2.77 17.74
CA ARG A 134 8.80 1.81 17.29
C ARG A 134 7.44 2.48 17.11
N THR A 135 7.09 3.44 17.97
CA THR A 135 5.81 4.14 17.91
C THR A 135 5.73 4.99 16.65
N ALA A 136 6.79 5.75 16.35
CA ALA A 136 6.88 6.54 15.13
C ALA A 136 6.80 5.66 13.86
N ALA A 137 7.45 4.50 13.87
CA ALA A 137 7.41 3.53 12.78
C ALA A 137 6.01 2.96 12.54
N VAL A 138 5.34 2.49 13.60
CA VAL A 138 3.96 1.97 13.53
C VAL A 138 3.00 3.05 13.04
N ILE A 139 3.09 4.26 13.60
CA ILE A 139 2.27 5.39 13.17
C ILE A 139 2.46 5.68 11.68
N THR A 140 3.68 5.63 11.17
CA THR A 140 3.98 5.86 9.75
C THR A 140 3.30 4.82 8.85
N GLY A 141 3.42 3.54 9.18
CA GLY A 141 2.77 2.47 8.44
C GLY A 141 1.24 2.59 8.45
N MET A 142 0.66 2.85 9.63
CA MET A 142 -0.80 3.02 9.76
C MET A 142 -1.31 4.29 9.07
N LEU A 143 -0.57 5.40 9.15
CA LEU A 143 -0.93 6.64 8.45
C LEU A 143 -0.97 6.41 6.94
N PHE A 144 0.03 5.74 6.38
CA PHE A 144 0.05 5.38 4.96
C PHE A 144 -1.20 4.59 4.56
N LEU A 145 -1.56 3.56 5.35
CA LEU A 145 -2.74 2.73 5.10
C LEU A 145 -4.07 3.47 5.29
N ALA A 146 -4.06 4.58 6.03
CA ALA A 146 -5.22 5.45 6.23
C ALA A 146 -5.36 6.55 5.17
N ILE A 147 -4.39 6.74 4.26
CA ILE A 147 -4.47 7.74 3.19
C ILE A 147 -5.63 7.37 2.24
N PRO A 148 -6.59 8.27 1.95
CA PRO A 148 -7.75 7.95 1.12
C PRO A 148 -7.40 7.35 -0.26
N TYR A 149 -6.33 7.80 -0.90
CA TYR A 149 -5.85 7.24 -2.17
C TYR A 149 -5.33 5.81 -2.04
N VAL A 150 -4.70 5.48 -0.91
CA VAL A 150 -4.24 4.11 -0.60
C VAL A 150 -5.45 3.23 -0.29
N VAL A 151 -6.39 3.73 0.53
CA VAL A 151 -7.64 3.02 0.84
C VAL A 151 -8.43 2.72 -0.43
N GLY A 152 -8.59 3.70 -1.34
CA GLY A 152 -9.34 3.52 -2.58
C GLY A 152 -8.62 2.68 -3.64
N GLY A 153 -7.30 2.77 -3.75
CA GLY A 153 -6.51 2.05 -4.75
C GLY A 153 -6.13 0.61 -4.35
N SER A 154 -5.90 0.36 -3.06
CA SER A 154 -5.50 -0.95 -2.53
C SER A 154 -6.44 -2.13 -2.81
N PRO A 155 -7.79 -1.99 -2.81
CA PRO A 155 -8.69 -3.10 -3.09
C PRO A 155 -8.78 -3.45 -4.58
N LEU A 156 -8.24 -2.62 -5.47
CA LEU A 156 -8.39 -2.80 -6.92
C LEU A 156 -7.30 -3.74 -7.46
N ALA A 157 -7.67 -4.62 -8.38
CA ALA A 157 -6.71 -5.44 -9.12
C ALA A 157 -5.95 -4.59 -10.14
N ARG A 158 -4.98 -3.80 -9.66
CA ARG A 158 -4.26 -2.75 -10.39
C ARG A 158 -2.77 -2.78 -10.06
N VAL A 159 -1.95 -2.31 -11.00
CA VAL A 159 -0.48 -2.44 -10.92
C VAL A 159 0.16 -1.54 -9.86
N ASP A 160 -0.57 -0.51 -9.43
CA ASP A 160 -0.05 0.63 -8.65
C ASP A 160 0.57 0.20 -7.32
N MET A 161 -0.11 -0.67 -6.57
CA MET A 161 0.38 -1.13 -5.27
C MET A 161 1.61 -2.03 -5.38
N LEU A 162 1.71 -2.85 -6.44
CA LEU A 162 2.91 -3.63 -6.70
C LEU A 162 4.10 -2.72 -7.02
N ALA A 163 3.90 -1.70 -7.87
CA ALA A 163 4.93 -0.73 -8.18
C ALA A 163 5.40 0.02 -6.92
N LEU A 164 4.46 0.39 -6.05
CA LEU A 164 4.76 1.06 -4.79
C LEU A 164 5.50 0.16 -3.80
N ALA A 165 5.13 -1.13 -3.71
CA ALA A 165 5.82 -2.10 -2.85
C ALA A 165 7.27 -2.29 -3.28
N LEU A 166 7.51 -2.45 -4.59
CA LEU A 166 8.88 -2.58 -5.13
C LEU A 166 9.69 -1.29 -4.91
N SER A 167 9.07 -0.13 -5.09
CA SER A 167 9.72 1.17 -4.88
C SER A 167 10.10 1.39 -3.42
N THR A 168 9.17 1.16 -2.49
CA THR A 168 9.40 1.30 -1.05
C THR A 168 10.35 0.23 -0.51
N ALA A 169 10.33 -0.99 -1.05
CA ALA A 169 11.33 -2.02 -0.75
C ALA A 169 12.74 -1.56 -1.17
N GLY A 170 12.88 -1.00 -2.38
CA GLY A 170 14.15 -0.46 -2.87
C GLY A 170 14.67 0.67 -1.97
N LEU A 171 13.79 1.60 -1.58
CA LEU A 171 14.13 2.67 -0.62
C LEU A 171 14.53 2.12 0.75
N TYR A 172 13.86 1.08 1.23
CA TYR A 172 14.19 0.43 2.48
C TYR A 172 15.58 -0.22 2.44
N VAL A 173 15.91 -0.93 1.36
CA VAL A 173 17.26 -1.49 1.16
C VAL A 173 18.32 -0.40 1.21
N LEU A 174 18.11 0.73 0.53
CA LEU A 174 19.04 1.87 0.55
C LEU A 174 19.15 2.50 1.94
N ALA A 175 18.04 2.64 2.67
CA ALA A 175 18.03 3.18 4.02
C ALA A 175 18.73 2.25 5.03
N ARG A 176 18.57 0.94 4.87
CA ARG A 176 19.14 -0.06 5.78
C ARG A 176 20.63 -0.29 5.56
N TRP A 177 21.07 -0.23 4.30
CA TRP A 177 22.46 -0.40 3.91
C TRP A 177 22.91 0.80 3.09
N PRO A 178 23.10 1.97 3.72
CA PRO A 178 23.61 3.13 3.02
C PRO A 178 25.01 2.80 2.51
N THR A 179 25.17 2.70 1.19
CA THR A 179 26.50 2.62 0.59
C THR A 179 27.20 3.93 0.90
N ILE A 180 28.18 3.87 1.80
CA ILE A 180 29.15 4.96 1.98
C ILE A 180 29.86 5.10 0.62
N ARG A 181 29.49 6.11 -0.17
CA ARG A 181 30.37 6.58 -1.23
C ARG A 181 31.58 7.19 -0.52
N ARG A 182 32.63 6.39 -0.31
CA ARG A 182 33.95 6.91 -0.01
C ARG A 182 34.42 7.68 -1.26
N GLY A 183 34.40 9.01 -1.19
CA GLY A 183 35.07 9.91 -2.14
C GLY A 183 34.31 10.24 -3.42
N MET A 184 33.72 11.42 -3.46
CA MET A 184 34.15 12.46 -4.40
C MET A 184 34.61 13.65 -3.57
#